data_AF-A0A1C5VUK9-F1
#
_entry.id   AF-A0A1C5VUK9-F1
#
_cell.length_a   1.000
_cell.length_b   1.000
_cell.length_c   1.000
_cell.angle_alpha   90.00
_cell.angle_beta   90.00
_cell.angle_gamma   90.00
#
_symmetry.space_group_name_H-M   'P 1'
#
loop_
_entity.id
_entity.type
_entity.pdbx_description
1 polymer ?
#
loop_
_entity_poly.entity_id
_entity_poly.type
_entity_poly.pdbx_seq_one_letter_code
_entity_poly.pdbx_strand_id
1 'polypeptide(L)'
;MLYTVIINDHSFDLPKKTLAVTEKLENVIRTDTRAGVSLREKYKVTYDCVANLIGPENAAEAIGATIDDCDVNDITLAFRMIVDAYNKPLEDYKTDRSAGDLNRLPLDKLMTLVEAAKQVNKLEEAGHKKESGPLQVVK
;
A
#
# COMPACT_ATOMS: atom_id res chain seq x y z
N MET A 1 14.18 -14.13 -6.50
CA MET A 1 12.84 -13.55 -6.63
C MET A 1 12.85 -12.60 -7.79
N LEU A 2 11.84 -12.69 -8.65
CA LEU A 2 11.55 -11.68 -9.67
C LEU A 2 10.57 -10.69 -9.03
N TYR A 3 10.76 -9.41 -9.31
CA TYR A 3 9.90 -8.34 -8.80
C TYR A 3 9.40 -7.57 -10.02
N THR A 4 8.09 -7.38 -10.11
CA THR A 4 7.45 -6.68 -11.22
C THR A 4 6.47 -5.67 -10.62
N VAL A 5 6.42 -4.48 -11.20
CA VAL A 5 5.47 -3.43 -10.84
C VAL A 5 4.68 -3.05 -12.09
N ILE A 6 3.42 -2.65 -11.90
CA ILE A 6 2.59 -2.07 -12.96
C ILE A 6 2.40 -0.61 -12.60
N ILE A 7 2.76 0.33 -13.46
CA ILE A 7 2.58 1.78 -13.24
C ILE A 7 1.91 2.33 -14.49
N ASN A 8 0.74 2.97 -14.34
CA ASN A 8 -0.05 3.52 -15.44
C ASN A 8 -0.25 2.53 -16.61
N ASP A 9 -0.61 1.28 -16.30
CA ASP A 9 -0.81 0.16 -17.25
C ASP A 9 0.47 -0.38 -17.93
N HIS A 10 1.64 0.16 -17.62
CA HIS A 10 2.93 -0.37 -18.08
C HIS A 10 3.56 -1.30 -17.03
N SER A 11 4.07 -2.44 -17.47
CA SER A 11 4.71 -3.43 -16.60
C SER A 11 6.24 -3.32 -16.68
N PHE A 12 6.88 -3.25 -15.51
CA PHE A 12 8.32 -3.11 -15.40
C PHE A 12 8.92 -4.16 -14.48
N ASP A 13 9.99 -4.80 -14.94
CA ASP A 13 10.82 -5.64 -14.10
C ASP A 13 11.74 -4.79 -13.24
N LEU A 14 11.69 -5.03 -11.93
CA LEU A 14 12.50 -4.34 -10.95
C LEU A 14 13.81 -5.11 -10.72
N PRO A 15 14.90 -4.40 -10.38
CA PRO A 15 16.14 -5.06 -9.99
C PRO A 15 15.93 -5.90 -8.71
N LYS A 16 16.88 -6.79 -8.42
CA LYS A 16 16.83 -7.55 -7.16
C LYS A 16 16.89 -6.58 -5.96
N LYS A 17 16.07 -6.85 -4.93
CA LYS A 17 16.11 -6.14 -3.65
C LYS A 17 17.41 -6.43 -2.90
N THR A 18 18.46 -5.69 -3.24
CA THR A 18 19.75 -5.70 -2.55
C THR A 18 19.78 -4.64 -1.46
N LEU A 19 20.78 -4.67 -0.58
CA LEU A 19 20.97 -3.62 0.42
C LEU A 19 21.06 -2.22 -0.24
N ALA A 20 21.78 -2.10 -1.35
CA ALA A 20 21.89 -0.85 -2.10
C ALA A 20 20.53 -0.34 -2.62
N VAL A 21 19.63 -1.24 -3.04
CA VAL A 21 18.26 -0.87 -3.42
C VAL A 21 17.48 -0.42 -2.19
N THR A 22 17.58 -1.13 -1.06
CA THR A 22 16.93 -0.74 0.19
C THR A 22 17.39 0.63 0.67
N GLU A 23 18.69 0.91 0.64
CA GLU A 23 19.25 2.22 1.01
C GLU A 23 18.72 3.36 0.11
N LYS A 24 18.52 3.10 -1.19
CA LYS A 24 17.88 4.06 -2.11
C LYS A 24 16.43 4.35 -1.70
N LEU A 25 15.65 3.31 -1.36
CA LEU A 25 14.27 3.46 -0.90
C LEU A 25 14.20 4.21 0.45
N GLU A 26 15.08 3.87 1.39
CA GLU A 26 15.17 4.55 2.69
C GLU A 26 15.57 6.03 2.54
N ASN A 27 16.41 6.36 1.56
CA ASN A 27 16.78 7.74 1.30
C ASN A 27 15.56 8.60 0.91
N VAL A 28 14.61 8.05 0.14
CA VAL A 28 13.34 8.74 -0.18
C VAL A 28 12.55 9.00 1.10
N ILE A 29 12.33 7.96 1.93
CA ILE A 29 11.56 8.06 3.18
C ILE A 29 12.19 9.07 4.15
N ARG A 30 13.52 9.03 4.28
CA ARG A 30 14.27 9.97 5.12
C ARG A 30 14.17 11.39 4.60
N THR A 31 14.24 11.59 3.29
CA THR A 31 14.14 12.93 2.68
C THR A 31 12.74 13.51 2.83
N ASP A 32 11.70 12.69 2.68
CA ASP A 32 10.30 13.10 2.82
C ASP A 32 9.96 13.58 4.24
N THR A 33 10.54 12.93 5.25
CA THR A 33 10.31 13.27 6.68
C THR A 33 11.28 14.32 7.24
N ARG A 34 12.36 14.66 6.52
CA ARG A 34 13.39 15.61 7.01
C ARG A 34 12.88 17.05 6.99
N ALA A 35 12.98 17.71 8.14
CA ALA A 35 12.67 19.13 8.28
C ALA A 35 13.62 20.00 7.44
N GLY A 36 13.09 21.10 6.88
CA GLY A 36 13.86 22.06 6.08
C GLY A 36 14.13 21.64 4.64
N VAL A 37 13.68 20.45 4.20
CA VAL A 37 13.74 20.04 2.79
C VAL A 37 12.57 20.65 2.02
N SER A 38 12.87 21.26 0.88
CA SER A 38 11.85 21.85 0.01
C SER A 38 10.97 20.77 -0.63
N LEU A 39 9.74 21.12 -1.00
CA LEU A 39 8.82 20.21 -1.68
C LEU A 39 9.41 19.70 -3.01
N ARG A 40 10.05 20.59 -3.78
CA ARG A 40 10.73 20.24 -5.03
C ARG A 40 11.82 19.18 -4.83
N GLU A 41 12.62 19.31 -3.77
CA GLU A 41 13.67 18.35 -3.47
C GLU A 41 13.09 16.97 -3.09
N LYS A 42 11.98 16.94 -2.33
CA LYS A 42 11.30 15.69 -1.98
C LYS A 42 10.81 14.93 -3.22
N TYR A 43 10.13 15.63 -4.13
CA TYR A 43 9.66 15.02 -5.37
C TYR A 43 10.80 14.66 -6.31
N LYS A 44 11.86 15.47 -6.36
CA LYS A 44 13.06 15.15 -7.15
C LYS A 44 13.71 13.85 -6.68
N VAL A 45 13.96 13.71 -5.38
CA VAL A 45 14.58 12.49 -4.83
C VAL A 45 13.69 11.27 -5.06
N THR A 46 12.37 11.43 -4.96
CA THR A 46 11.41 10.37 -5.24
C THR A 46 11.43 9.96 -6.72
N TYR A 47 11.34 10.93 -7.64
CA TYR A 47 11.40 10.70 -9.09
C TYR A 47 12.71 10.03 -9.49
N ASP A 48 13.85 10.56 -9.01
CA ASP A 48 15.16 10.01 -9.29
C ASP A 48 15.23 8.55 -8.82
N CYS A 49 14.66 8.21 -7.65
CA CYS A 49 14.60 6.83 -7.17
C CYS A 49 13.80 5.93 -8.11
N VAL A 50 12.60 6.36 -8.55
CA VAL A 50 11.76 5.60 -9.51
C VAL A 50 12.53 5.39 -10.82
N ALA A 51 13.04 6.45 -11.43
CA ALA A 51 13.80 6.39 -12.69
C ALA A 51 15.07 5.53 -12.58
N ASN A 52 15.72 5.50 -11.42
CA ASN A 52 16.85 4.60 -11.17
C ASN A 52 16.45 3.12 -11.14
N LEU A 53 15.21 2.79 -10.78
CA LEU A 53 14.75 1.41 -10.59
C LEU A 53 14.08 0.85 -11.83
N ILE A 54 13.24 1.63 -12.52
CA ILE A 54 12.57 1.19 -13.75
C ILE A 54 13.32 1.61 -15.01
N GLY A 55 14.30 2.51 -14.91
CA GLY A 55 15.01 3.09 -16.04
C GLY A 55 14.45 4.48 -16.41
N PRO A 56 15.30 5.43 -16.86
CA PRO A 56 14.88 6.80 -17.12
C PRO A 56 13.89 6.91 -18.30
N GLU A 57 14.08 6.12 -19.36
CA GLU A 57 13.15 6.10 -20.50
C GLU A 57 11.77 5.56 -20.08
N ASN A 58 11.76 4.48 -19.31
CA ASN A 58 10.53 3.89 -18.77
C ASN A 58 9.81 4.84 -17.80
N ALA A 59 10.55 5.59 -16.97
CA ALA A 59 9.94 6.60 -16.11
C ALA A 59 9.37 7.77 -16.91
N ALA A 60 10.09 8.20 -17.97
CA ALA A 60 9.61 9.24 -18.86
C ALA A 60 8.28 8.87 -19.52
N GLU A 61 8.13 7.62 -19.96
CA GLU A 61 6.90 7.08 -20.54
C GLU A 61 5.79 6.90 -19.50
N ALA A 62 6.11 6.32 -18.34
CA ALA A 62 5.11 5.93 -17.34
C ALA A 62 4.53 7.11 -16.55
N ILE A 63 5.38 8.07 -16.14
CA ILE A 63 4.99 9.13 -15.20
C ILE A 63 5.40 10.54 -15.64
N GLY A 64 6.26 10.67 -16.66
CA GLY A 64 6.69 11.95 -17.24
C GLY A 64 8.20 12.13 -17.28
N ALA A 65 8.68 12.88 -18.28
CA ALA A 65 10.12 13.01 -18.57
C ALA A 65 10.90 13.86 -17.56
N THR A 66 10.23 14.79 -16.89
CA THR A 66 10.83 15.63 -15.85
C THR A 66 9.86 15.85 -14.70
N ILE A 67 10.37 16.27 -13.54
CA ILE A 67 9.56 16.58 -12.37
C ILE A 67 8.54 17.70 -12.61
N ASP A 68 8.77 18.57 -13.59
CA ASP A 68 7.89 19.69 -13.90
C ASP A 68 6.74 19.26 -14.83
N ASP A 69 6.87 18.10 -15.49
CA ASP A 69 5.88 17.54 -16.42
C ASP A 69 5.02 16.42 -15.79
N CYS A 70 5.42 15.92 -14.61
CA CYS A 70 4.73 14.83 -13.91
C CYS A 70 3.57 15.35 -13.03
N ASP A 71 2.48 14.57 -12.92
CA ASP A 71 1.62 14.68 -11.74
C ASP A 71 2.39 14.20 -10.51
N VAL A 72 2.45 15.02 -9.47
CA VAL A 72 3.18 14.68 -8.23
C VAL A 72 2.61 13.47 -7.49
N ASN A 73 1.33 13.14 -7.71
CA ASN A 73 0.71 11.92 -7.23
C ASN A 73 1.25 10.70 -7.97
N ASP A 74 1.46 10.79 -9.28
CA ASP A 74 2.00 9.68 -10.08
C ASP A 74 3.42 9.32 -9.65
N ILE A 75 4.27 10.32 -9.36
CA ILE A 75 5.60 10.10 -8.76
C ILE A 75 5.49 9.33 -7.45
N THR A 76 4.57 9.76 -6.59
CA THR A 76 4.38 9.20 -5.24
C THR A 76 3.82 7.78 -5.30
N LEU A 77 2.81 7.56 -6.16
CA LEU A 77 2.17 6.26 -6.36
C LEU A 77 3.16 5.28 -6.97
N ALA A 78 3.91 5.66 -8.01
CA ALA A 78 4.95 4.82 -8.61
C ALA A 78 5.96 4.33 -7.56
N PHE A 79 6.45 5.22 -6.70
CA PHE A 79 7.35 4.84 -5.61
C PHE A 79 6.70 3.84 -4.64
N ARG A 80 5.45 4.09 -4.22
CA ARG A 80 4.73 3.18 -3.29
C ARG A 80 4.51 1.80 -3.92
N MET A 81 4.10 1.74 -5.18
CA MET A 81 3.89 0.48 -5.90
C MET A 81 5.18 -0.34 -6.03
N ILE A 82 6.33 0.34 -6.22
CA ILE A 82 7.65 -0.32 -6.20
C ILE A 82 7.95 -0.89 -4.81
N VAL A 83 7.70 -0.13 -3.74
CA VAL A 83 7.89 -0.61 -2.36
C VAL A 83 6.99 -1.81 -2.07
N ASP A 84 5.73 -1.76 -2.49
CA ASP A 84 4.75 -2.85 -2.33
C ASP A 84 5.20 -4.09 -3.10
N ALA A 85 5.64 -3.95 -4.36
CA ALA A 85 6.18 -5.05 -5.15
C ALA A 85 7.36 -5.74 -4.44
N TYR A 86 8.24 -4.97 -3.80
CA TYR A 86 9.35 -5.50 -3.03
C TYR A 86 8.97 -6.13 -1.68
N ASN A 87 7.84 -5.75 -1.10
CA ASN A 87 7.36 -6.27 0.19
C ASN A 87 6.44 -7.47 0.01
N LYS A 88 5.79 -7.57 -1.15
CA LYS A 88 4.84 -8.63 -1.50
C LYS A 88 5.33 -10.04 -1.14
N PRO A 89 6.56 -10.50 -1.43
CA PRO A 89 6.98 -11.85 -1.06
C PRO A 89 7.00 -12.12 0.45
N LEU A 90 7.26 -11.09 1.26
CA LEU A 90 7.23 -11.21 2.72
C LEU A 90 5.79 -11.20 3.26
N GLU A 91 4.91 -10.43 2.63
CA GLU A 91 3.48 -10.36 2.96
C GLU A 91 2.78 -11.66 2.58
N ASP A 92 3.05 -12.18 1.38
CA ASP A 92 2.55 -13.48 0.91
C ASP A 92 3.02 -14.59 1.87
N TYR A 93 4.31 -14.61 2.26
CA TYR A 93 4.82 -15.58 3.24
C TYR A 93 4.11 -15.52 4.60
N LYS A 94 3.83 -14.31 5.12
CA LYS A 94 3.07 -14.14 6.37
C LYS A 94 1.64 -14.63 6.22
N THR A 95 0.98 -14.28 5.12
CA THR A 95 -0.41 -14.64 4.83
C THR A 95 -0.57 -16.15 4.70
N ASP A 96 0.32 -16.81 3.94
CA ASP A 96 0.31 -18.26 3.77
C ASP A 96 0.49 -19.00 5.09
N ARG A 97 1.37 -18.50 5.96
CA ARG A 97 1.55 -19.05 7.31
C ARG A 97 0.31 -18.88 8.18
N SER A 98 -0.27 -17.68 8.19
CA SER A 98 -1.48 -17.40 8.97
C SER A 98 -2.69 -18.23 8.50
N ALA A 99 -2.86 -18.43 7.19
CA ALA A 99 -3.88 -19.31 6.64
C ALA A 99 -3.64 -20.77 7.06
N GLY A 100 -2.38 -21.21 7.05
CA GLY A 100 -1.98 -22.52 7.57
C GLY A 100 -2.28 -22.70 9.06
N ASP A 101 -2.08 -21.66 9.87
CA ASP A 101 -2.37 -21.68 11.30
C ASP A 101 -3.89 -21.67 11.58
N LEU A 102 -4.68 -20.95 10.78
CA LEU A 102 -6.15 -20.98 10.87
C LEU A 102 -6.71 -22.38 10.58
N ASN A 103 -6.18 -23.05 9.56
CA ASN A 103 -6.54 -24.43 9.21
C ASN A 103 -6.11 -25.47 10.26
N ARG A 104 -5.23 -25.09 11.20
CA ARG A 104 -4.78 -25.92 12.32
C ARG A 104 -5.51 -25.60 13.62
N LEU A 105 -6.39 -24.60 13.63
CA LEU A 105 -7.17 -24.31 14.82
C LEU A 105 -8.13 -25.47 15.11
N PRO A 106 -8.20 -25.92 16.37
CA PRO A 106 -9.23 -26.85 16.81
C PRO A 106 -10.63 -26.32 16.44
N LEU A 107 -11.51 -27.21 15.96
CA LEU A 107 -12.86 -26.88 15.47
C LEU A 107 -13.69 -26.09 16.49
N ASP A 108 -13.49 -26.35 17.78
CA ASP A 108 -14.11 -25.65 18.91
C ASP A 108 -13.77 -24.15 18.92
N LYS A 109 -12.51 -23.78 18.64
CA LYS A 109 -12.08 -22.38 18.57
C LYS A 109 -12.62 -21.67 17.33
N LEU A 110 -12.73 -22.39 16.21
CA LEU A 110 -13.35 -21.86 14.99
C LEU A 110 -14.84 -21.57 15.22
N MET A 111 -15.55 -22.44 15.93
CA MET A 111 -16.94 -22.19 16.32
C MET A 111 -17.07 -20.94 17.21
N THR A 112 -16.15 -20.74 18.16
CA THR A 112 -16.15 -19.54 19.02
C THR A 112 -15.97 -18.25 18.20
N LEU A 113 -15.08 -18.27 17.20
CA LEU A 113 -14.88 -17.14 16.27
C LEU A 113 -16.13 -16.84 15.44
N VAL A 114 -16.79 -17.86 14.91
CA VAL A 114 -18.03 -17.71 14.15
C VAL A 114 -19.17 -17.17 15.02
N GLU A 115 -19.28 -17.63 16.27
CA GLU A 115 -20.25 -17.11 17.23
C GLU A 115 -19.99 -15.64 17.59
N ALA A 116 -18.72 -15.27 17.79
CA ALA A 116 -18.33 -13.88 18.04
C ALA A 116 -18.69 -12.97 16.85
N ALA A 117 -18.41 -13.40 15.61
CA ALA A 117 -18.77 -12.66 14.40
C ALA A 117 -20.30 -12.47 14.25
N LYS A 118 -21.09 -13.51 14.58
CA LYS A 118 -22.57 -13.42 14.59
C LYS A 118 -23.09 -12.43 15.64
N GLN A 119 -22.42 -12.28 16.78
CA GLN A 119 -22.80 -11.31 17.80
C GLN A 119 -22.51 -9.87 17.37
N VAL A 120 -21.38 -9.62 16.71
CA VAL A 120 -21.06 -8.30 16.14
C VAL A 120 -22.11 -7.88 15.11
N ASN A 121 -22.49 -8.78 14.21
CA ASN A 121 -23.50 -8.49 13.19
C ASN A 121 -24.88 -8.14 13.80
N LYS A 122 -25.29 -8.84 14.87
CA LYS A 122 -26.53 -8.53 15.61
C LYS A 122 -26.50 -7.17 16.31
N LEU A 123 -25.32 -6.72 16.75
CA LEU A 123 -25.15 -5.41 17.39
C LEU A 123 -25.23 -4.28 16.36
N GLU A 124 -24.72 -4.48 15.14
CA GLU A 124 -24.86 -3.51 14.04
C GLU A 124 -26.31 -3.38 13.56
N GLU A 125 -27.03 -4.49 13.42
CA GLU A 125 -28.47 -4.51 13.08
C GLU A 125 -29.33 -3.83 14.17
N ALA A 126 -28.94 -3.94 15.44
CA ALA A 126 -29.63 -3.30 16.55
C ALA A 126 -29.31 -1.80 16.66
N GLY A 127 -28.12 -1.36 16.23
CA GLY A 127 -27.73 0.04 16.13
C GLY A 127 -28.54 0.79 15.07
N HIS A 128 -28.66 0.21 13.87
CA HIS A 128 -29.43 0.83 12.77
C HIS A 128 -30.94 0.95 13.06
N LYS A 129 -31.53 0.03 13.83
CA LYS A 129 -32.94 0.12 14.23
C LYS A 129 -33.23 1.22 15.25
N LYS A 130 -32.23 1.72 16.00
CA LYS A 130 -32.44 2.76 17.03
C LYS A 130 -32.37 4.20 16.50
N GLU A 131 -31.76 4.44 15.35
CA GLU A 131 -31.69 5.78 14.72
C GLU A 131 -32.91 6.12 13.85
N SER A 132 -33.80 5.16 13.59
CA SER A 132 -35.02 5.32 12.77
C SER A 132 -36.29 5.50 13.62
N GLY A 133 -36.24 6.28 14.71
CA GLY A 133 -37.42 6.66 15.48
C GLY A 133 -38.13 7.87 14.84
N PRO A 134 -39.48 7.90 14.74
CA PRO A 134 -40.17 9.01 14.07
C PRO A 134 -40.00 10.32 14.84
N LEU A 135 -39.60 11.39 14.14
CA LEU A 135 -39.69 12.75 14.65
C LEU A 135 -41.14 13.03 15.08
N GLN A 136 -41.38 13.15 16.39
CA GLN A 136 -42.60 13.77 16.87
C GLN A 136 -42.49 15.28 16.62
N VAL A 137 -43.21 15.74 15.60
CA VAL A 137 -43.48 17.16 15.38
C VAL A 137 -44.43 17.62 16.50
N VAL A 138 -43.88 18.34 17.48
CA VAL A 138 -44.69 19.04 18.48
C VAL A 138 -45.27 20.27 17.80
N LYS A 139 -46.61 20.32 17.75
CA LYS A 139 -47.41 21.43 17.25
C LYS A 139 -47.45 22.59 18.24
#